data_AF-A0A661TPX6-F1
#
_entry.id   AF-A0A661TPX6-F1
#
_cell.length_a   1.000
_cell.length_b   1.000
_cell.length_c   1.000
_cell.angle_alpha   90.00
_cell.angle_beta   90.00
_cell.angle_gamma   90.00
#
_symmetry.space_group_name_H-M   'P 1'
#
loop_
_entity.id
_entity.type
_entity.pdbx_description
1 polymer ?
#
loop_
_entity_poly.entity_id
_entity_poly.type
_entity_poly.pdbx_seq_one_letter_code
_entity_poly.pdbx_strand_id
1 'polypeptide(L)'
;MVENIYQPKMMRVIEVRDETPTIKTFRLEFVDDEDRKNFTFKEGQFGEFSVPGSGEATFCIASPTFWRDYIEITVKEVRRATHAFHLLDVGDFVTFRGPYGNWFPVDDFYGKNVMVI
;
A
#
# COMPACT_ATOMS: atom_id res chain seq x y z
N MET A 1 -6.23 12.44 19.92
CA MET A 1 -4.95 11.71 20.08
C MET A 1 -4.14 11.92 18.81
N VAL A 2 -2.81 12.00 18.89
CA VAL A 2 -1.96 12.16 17.69
C VAL A 2 -1.90 10.81 16.98
N GLU A 3 -2.12 10.80 15.67
CA GLU A 3 -2.03 9.58 14.86
C GLU A 3 -0.59 9.03 14.87
N ASN A 4 -0.45 7.73 15.18
CA ASN A 4 0.86 7.08 15.28
C ASN A 4 1.14 6.24 14.03
N ILE A 5 1.93 6.79 13.11
CA ILE A 5 2.32 6.15 11.85
C ILE A 5 3.25 4.92 12.00
N TYR A 6 3.72 4.63 13.22
CA TYR A 6 4.54 3.45 13.52
C TYR A 6 3.70 2.28 14.04
N GLN A 7 2.44 2.52 14.40
CA GLN A 7 1.56 1.46 14.86
C GLN A 7 1.02 0.69 13.65
N PRO A 8 1.17 -0.64 13.62
CA PRO A 8 0.57 -1.45 12.56
C PRO A 8 -0.96 -1.39 12.63
N LYS A 9 -1.57 -1.06 11.49
CA LYS A 9 -3.02 -1.05 11.26
C LYS A 9 -3.40 -2.30 10.46
N MET A 10 -4.52 -2.93 10.80
CA MET A 10 -5.00 -4.11 10.08
C MET A 10 -5.73 -3.69 8.81
N MET A 11 -5.42 -4.37 7.71
CA MET A 11 -6.09 -4.20 6.44
C MET A 11 -6.57 -5.56 5.91
N ARG A 12 -7.67 -5.54 5.18
CA ARG A 12 -8.27 -6.70 4.54
C ARG A 12 -8.07 -6.65 3.04
N VAL A 13 -7.71 -7.77 2.45
CA VAL A 13 -7.66 -7.94 1.00
C VAL A 13 -9.09 -8.00 0.47
N ILE A 14 -9.48 -7.00 -0.32
CA ILE A 14 -10.82 -6.94 -0.94
C ILE A 14 -10.80 -7.35 -2.42
N GLU A 15 -9.63 -7.34 -3.05
CA GLU A 15 -9.43 -7.79 -4.42
C GLU A 15 -7.98 -8.23 -4.63
N VAL A 16 -7.79 -9.27 -5.44
CA VAL A 16 -6.49 -9.71 -5.94
C VAL A 16 -6.56 -9.75 -7.46
N ARG A 17 -5.64 -9.06 -8.13
CA ARG A 17 -5.50 -9.04 -9.58
C ARG A 17 -4.15 -9.62 -10.00
N ASP A 18 -4.18 -10.69 -10.79
CA ASP A 18 -2.97 -11.22 -11.43
C ASP A 18 -2.57 -10.33 -12.62
N GLU A 19 -1.44 -9.62 -12.49
CA GLU A 19 -0.89 -8.79 -13.57
C GLU A 19 -0.03 -9.64 -14.53
N THR A 20 0.76 -10.54 -13.92
CA THR A 20 1.62 -11.50 -14.60
C THR A 20 1.76 -12.75 -13.70
N PRO A 21 2.36 -13.85 -14.17
CA PRO A 21 2.59 -15.03 -13.32
C PRO A 21 3.40 -14.79 -12.05
N THR A 22 4.10 -13.65 -11.92
CA THR A 22 4.93 -13.32 -10.74
C THR A 22 4.57 -11.97 -10.12
N ILE A 23 3.51 -11.30 -10.58
CA ILE A 23 3.11 -9.98 -10.11
C ILE A 23 1.62 -9.96 -9.87
N LYS A 24 1.23 -9.61 -8.64
CA LYS A 24 -0.16 -9.43 -8.23
C LYS A 24 -0.37 -8.02 -7.69
N THR A 25 -1.52 -7.44 -7.96
CA THR A 25 -1.99 -6.20 -7.34
C THR A 25 -3.08 -6.54 -6.32
N PHE A 26 -2.98 -5.97 -5.12
CA PHE A 26 -3.91 -6.18 -4.02
C PHE A 26 -4.63 -4.87 -3.72
N ARG A 27 -5.96 -4.91 -3.64
CA ARG A 27 -6.75 -3.84 -3.01
C ARG A 27 -6.89 -4.13 -1.54
N LEU A 28 -6.50 -3.16 -0.73
CA LEU A 28 -6.45 -3.26 0.72
C LEU A 28 -7.34 -2.19 1.34
N GLU A 29 -8.28 -2.62 2.17
CA GLU A 29 -9.16 -1.75 2.95
C GLU A 29 -8.77 -1.82 4.44
N PHE A 30 -8.73 -0.67 5.12
CA PHE A 30 -8.57 -0.67 6.58
C PHE A 30 -9.76 -1.36 7.26
N VAL A 31 -9.46 -2.27 8.19
CA VAL A 31 -10.50 -2.97 8.96
C VAL A 31 -11.22 -2.00 9.91
N ASP A 32 -10.49 -1.04 10.45
CA ASP A 32 -11.02 0.00 11.33
C ASP A 32 -11.51 1.22 10.53
N ASP A 33 -12.75 1.65 10.81
CA ASP A 33 -13.40 2.75 10.10
C ASP A 33 -12.78 4.12 10.40
N GLU A 34 -12.22 4.31 11.59
CA GLU A 34 -11.54 5.54 11.98
C GLU A 34 -10.20 5.64 11.25
N ASP A 35 -9.46 4.53 11.17
CA ASP A 35 -8.24 4.44 10.35
C ASP A 35 -8.53 4.74 8.88
N ARG A 36 -9.59 4.14 8.31
CA ARG A 36 -9.99 4.38 6.92
C ARG A 36 -10.30 5.86 6.64
N LYS A 37 -11.01 6.52 7.55
CA LYS A 37 -11.43 7.93 7.37
C LYS A 37 -10.27 8.92 7.54
N ASN A 38 -9.35 8.62 8.45
CA ASN A 38 -8.26 9.53 8.81
C ASN A 38 -7.01 9.32 7.94
N PHE A 39 -6.85 8.14 7.35
CA PHE A 39 -5.70 7.86 6.52
C PHE A 39 -5.62 8.77 5.29
N THR A 40 -4.49 9.44 5.14
CA THR A 40 -4.14 10.24 3.97
C THR A 40 -2.67 10.02 3.62
N PHE A 41 -2.33 10.14 2.35
CA PHE A 41 -0.96 10.04 1.85
C PHE A 41 -0.76 11.04 0.71
N LYS A 42 0.49 11.18 0.26
CA LYS A 42 0.86 11.98 -0.91
C LYS A 42 1.52 11.11 -1.97
N GLU A 43 1.42 11.53 -3.23
CA GLU A 43 1.99 10.81 -4.36
C GLU A 43 3.51 10.58 -4.17
N GLY A 44 3.94 9.33 -4.33
CA GLY A 44 5.32 8.90 -4.10
C GLY A 44 5.62 8.36 -2.71
N GLN A 45 4.67 8.42 -1.78
CA GLN A 45 4.82 7.77 -0.49
C GLN A 45 4.61 6.24 -0.56
N PHE A 46 5.13 5.57 0.45
CA PHE A 46 5.11 4.12 0.57
C PHE A 46 4.70 3.67 1.96
N GLY A 47 4.46 2.38 2.13
CA GLY A 47 4.21 1.76 3.44
C GLY A 47 5.04 0.51 3.65
N GLU A 48 5.07 0.06 4.90
CA GLU A 48 5.57 -1.26 5.27
C GLU A 48 4.37 -2.17 5.47
N PHE A 49 4.33 -3.25 4.69
CA PHE A 49 3.22 -4.20 4.70
C PHE A 49 3.73 -5.57 5.15
N SER A 50 2.89 -6.30 5.90
CA SER A 50 3.25 -7.61 6.44
C SER A 50 2.09 -8.58 6.32
N VAL A 51 2.38 -9.81 5.90
CA VAL A 51 1.52 -10.95 6.23
C VAL A 51 1.94 -11.44 7.61
N PRO A 52 1.05 -11.50 8.61
CA PRO A 52 1.41 -11.89 9.97
C PRO A 52 2.26 -13.18 10.01
N GLY A 53 3.45 -13.10 10.61
CA GLY A 53 4.41 -14.22 10.71
C GLY A 53 5.41 -14.36 9.55
N SER A 54 5.26 -13.58 8.48
CA SER A 54 6.12 -13.66 7.28
C SER A 54 7.17 -12.55 7.17
N GLY A 55 7.13 -11.57 8.06
CA GLY A 55 7.99 -10.38 8.01
C GLY A 55 7.41 -9.27 7.15
N GLU A 56 8.01 -8.09 7.23
CA GLU A 56 7.54 -6.89 6.52
C GLU A 56 8.29 -6.67 5.20
N ALA A 57 7.62 -6.02 4.26
CA ALA A 57 8.21 -5.53 3.03
C ALA A 57 7.66 -4.15 2.67
N THR A 58 8.53 -3.33 2.10
CA THR A 58 8.21 -1.98 1.65
C THR A 58 7.53 -2.00 0.29
N PHE A 59 6.38 -1.34 0.16
CA PHE A 59 5.70 -1.15 -1.12
C PHE A 59 5.18 0.28 -1.27
N CYS A 60 5.34 0.84 -2.48
CA CYS A 60 4.71 2.11 -2.83
C CYS A 60 3.18 1.94 -2.87
N ILE A 61 2.47 2.98 -2.46
CA ILE A 61 1.01 3.02 -2.64
C ILE A 61 0.75 3.25 -4.13
N ALA A 62 0.07 2.30 -4.77
CA ALA A 62 -0.17 2.26 -6.21
C ALA A 62 -1.55 2.80 -6.61
N SER A 63 -2.36 3.24 -5.64
CA SER A 63 -3.62 3.94 -5.85
C SER A 63 -3.44 5.46 -5.79
N PRO A 64 -4.26 6.25 -6.48
CA PRO A 64 -4.22 7.71 -6.38
C PRO A 64 -4.74 8.21 -5.03
N THR A 65 -4.23 9.37 -4.59
CA THR A 65 -4.54 9.99 -3.29
C THR A 65 -6.01 10.41 -3.07
N PHE A 66 -6.82 10.52 -4.12
CA PHE A 66 -8.24 10.87 -4.01
C PHE A 66 -9.15 9.65 -3.78
N TRP A 67 -8.63 8.42 -3.87
CA TRP A 67 -9.34 7.22 -3.42
C TRP A 67 -9.21 7.10 -1.90
N ARG A 68 -10.35 6.97 -1.21
CA ARG A 68 -10.39 6.93 0.27
C ARG A 68 -10.84 5.59 0.84
N ASP A 69 -11.52 4.76 0.03
CA ASP A 69 -12.11 3.52 0.53
C ASP A 69 -11.06 2.39 0.65
N TYR A 70 -10.05 2.41 -0.22
CA TYR A 70 -8.98 1.41 -0.25
C TYR A 70 -7.70 2.00 -0.84
N ILE A 71 -6.59 1.31 -0.63
CA ILE A 71 -5.34 1.54 -1.35
C ILE A 71 -4.95 0.30 -2.15
N GLU A 72 -4.10 0.50 -3.16
CA GLU A 72 -3.52 -0.59 -3.93
C GLU A 72 -2.02 -0.73 -3.65
N ILE A 73 -1.53 -1.97 -3.64
CA ILE A 73 -0.11 -2.29 -3.75
C ILE A 73 0.11 -3.34 -4.83
N THR A 74 1.22 -3.22 -5.55
CA THR A 74 1.63 -4.22 -6.56
C THR A 74 2.88 -4.94 -6.07
N VAL A 75 2.78 -6.26 -5.95
CA VAL A 75 3.80 -7.11 -5.33
C VAL A 75 4.35 -8.09 -6.35
N LYS A 76 5.66 -7.97 -6.61
CA LYS A 76 6.42 -8.98 -7.34
C LYS A 76 6.90 -10.09 -6.40
N GLU A 77 6.66 -11.34 -6.77
CA GLU A 77 7.14 -12.51 -6.04
C GLU A 77 8.66 -12.64 -6.20
N VAL A 78 9.39 -12.71 -5.08
CA VAL A 78 10.85 -12.84 -5.11
C VAL A 78 11.36 -13.70 -3.95
N ARG A 79 10.98 -13.37 -2.71
CA ARG A 79 11.47 -14.03 -1.48
C ARG A 79 10.36 -14.14 -0.45
N ARG A 80 10.69 -14.72 0.70
CA ARG A 80 9.78 -15.03 1.82
C ARG A 80 8.64 -14.04 2.03
N ALA A 81 8.92 -12.76 2.28
CA ALA A 81 7.88 -11.77 2.56
C ALA A 81 6.92 -11.60 1.38
N THR A 82 7.44 -11.40 0.16
CA THR A 82 6.60 -11.21 -1.02
C THR A 82 5.91 -12.49 -1.49
N HIS A 83 6.51 -13.66 -1.27
CA HIS A 83 5.86 -14.96 -1.51
C HIS A 83 4.63 -15.13 -0.62
N ALA A 84 4.69 -14.70 0.65
CA ALA A 84 3.53 -14.78 1.54
C ALA A 84 2.33 -13.96 1.02
N PHE A 85 2.57 -12.80 0.40
CA PHE A 85 1.50 -12.04 -0.26
C PHE A 85 0.87 -12.81 -1.41
N HIS A 86 1.65 -13.58 -2.17
CA HIS A 86 1.16 -14.35 -3.31
C HIS A 86 0.27 -15.54 -2.92
N LEU A 87 0.27 -15.91 -1.63
CA LEU A 87 -0.60 -16.94 -1.06
C LEU A 87 -1.90 -16.38 -0.49
N LEU A 88 -2.11 -15.06 -0.51
CA LEU A 88 -3.31 -14.42 0.02
C LEU A 88 -4.49 -14.54 -0.94
N ASP A 89 -5.66 -14.78 -0.38
CA ASP A 89 -6.95 -14.72 -1.05
C ASP A 89 -7.75 -13.49 -0.60
N VAL A 90 -8.83 -13.20 -1.33
CA VAL A 90 -9.80 -12.16 -0.91
C VAL A 90 -10.40 -12.55 0.44
N GLY A 91 -10.41 -11.60 1.38
CA GLY A 91 -10.85 -11.79 2.76
C GLY A 91 -9.71 -11.97 3.77
N ASP A 92 -8.50 -12.28 3.30
CA ASP A 92 -7.33 -12.37 4.17
C ASP A 92 -6.88 -11.00 4.69
N PHE A 93 -5.99 -11.04 5.69
CA PHE A 93 -5.51 -9.84 6.36
C PHE A 93 -4.02 -9.62 6.21
N VAL A 94 -3.65 -8.34 6.14
CA VAL A 94 -2.27 -7.84 6.20
C VAL A 94 -2.18 -6.72 7.22
N THR A 95 -0.98 -6.43 7.71
CA THR A 95 -0.74 -5.21 8.48
C THR A 95 -0.07 -4.17 7.62
N PHE A 96 -0.37 -2.90 7.88
CA PHE A 96 0.22 -1.74 7.25
C PHE A 96 0.72 -0.76 8.31
N ARG A 97 1.89 -0.16 8.11
CA ARG A 97 2.34 1.01 8.85
C ARG A 97 2.93 2.05 7.88
N GLY A 98 2.65 3.32 8.15
CA GLY A 98 2.95 4.42 7.25
C GLY A 98 1.85 5.50 7.27
N PRO A 99 1.81 6.36 6.23
CA PRO A 99 2.71 6.35 5.08
C PRO A 99 4.09 6.93 5.44
N TYR A 100 5.14 6.44 4.77
CA TYR A 100 6.52 6.89 4.91
C TYR A 100 7.04 7.52 3.60
N GLY A 101 8.20 8.16 3.71
CA GLY A 101 8.86 8.82 2.59
C GLY A 101 8.39 10.26 2.36
N ASN A 102 9.20 11.00 1.62
CA ASN A 102 8.80 12.28 1.03
C ASN A 102 7.90 12.04 -0.18
N TRP A 103 7.27 13.11 -0.67
CA TRP A 103 6.39 13.06 -1.82
C TRP A 103 6.99 13.74 -3.03
N PHE A 104 6.47 13.43 -4.22
CA PHE A 104 6.82 14.15 -5.43
C PHE A 104 6.31 15.58 -5.37
N PRO A 105 7.12 16.60 -5.68
CA PRO A 105 6.69 17.99 -5.70
C PRO A 105 5.89 18.28 -6.99
N VAL A 106 4.70 17.69 -7.09
CA VAL A 106 3.85 17.76 -8.31
C VAL A 106 3.53 19.20 -8.69
N ASP A 107 3.39 20.10 -7.70
CA ASP A 107 3.16 21.52 -7.94
C ASP A 107 4.31 22.20 -8.70
N ASP A 108 5.54 21.73 -8.53
CA ASP A 108 6.70 22.26 -9.24
C ASP A 108 6.78 21.77 -10.70
N PHE A 109 5.94 20.79 -11.08
CA PHE A 109 5.95 20.18 -12.40
C PHE A 109 5.05 20.90 -13.41
N TYR A 110 4.09 21.73 -12.95
CA TYR A 110 3.19 22.45 -13.85
C TYR A 110 3.96 23.31 -14.86
N GLY A 111 3.59 23.20 -16.14
CA GLY A 111 4.23 23.92 -17.24
C GLY A 111 5.59 23.38 -17.68
N LYS A 112 6.05 22.25 -17.14
CA LYS A 112 7.30 21.58 -17.51
C LYS A 112 7.03 20.25 -18.21
N ASN A 113 7.99 19.80 -19.02
CA ASN A 113 8.01 18.43 -19.52
C ASN A 113 8.60 17.51 -18.45
N VAL A 114 7.83 16.52 -17.99
CA VAL A 114 8.26 15.56 -16.96
C VAL A 114 8.57 14.23 -17.62
N MET A 115 9.72 13.64 -17.27
CA MET A 115 10.11 12.30 -17.67
C MET A 115 10.15 11.41 -16.41
N VAL A 116 9.41 10.30 -16.45
CA VAL A 116 9.42 9.25 -15.41
C VAL A 116 10.08 8.02 -16.01
N ILE A 117 11.04 7.42 -15.31
CA ILE A 117 11.82 6.25 -15.75
C ILE A 117 11.52 5.08 -14.83
#